data_AF-A0A6G1WMF1-F1
#
_entry.id   AF-A0A6G1WMF1-F1
#
_cell.length_a   1.000
_cell.length_b   1.000
_cell.length_c   1.000
_cell.angle_alpha   90.00
_cell.angle_beta   90.00
_cell.angle_gamma   90.00
#
_symmetry.space_group_name_H-M   'P 1'
#
loop_
_entity.id
_entity.type
_entity.pdbx_description
1 polymer ?
#
loop_
_entity_poly.entity_id
_entity_poly.type
_entity_poly.pdbx_seq_one_letter_code
_entity_poly.pdbx_strand_id
1 'polypeptide(L)'
;MTVDWLATLAEQGDIAKRKATEVATLVVKPELPLEIASRLYRDVEKGAQTFDRILSDMEDADASDELLEAADALAELWSQLSVASANKLRELQGLPPITMSEAPH
;
A
#
# COMPACT_ATOMS: atom_id res chain seq x y z
N MET A 1 1.94 -27.92 -6.62
CA MET A 1 0.59 -27.40 -6.35
C MET A 1 0.55 -26.03 -6.99
N THR A 2 -0.42 -25.76 -7.85
CA THR A 2 -0.65 -24.42 -8.43
C THR A 2 -1.09 -23.48 -7.31
N VAL A 3 -0.55 -22.26 -7.29
CA VAL A 3 -0.96 -21.23 -6.33
C VAL A 3 -2.40 -20.83 -6.62
N ASP A 4 -3.21 -20.66 -5.58
CA ASP A 4 -4.56 -20.13 -5.70
C ASP A 4 -4.50 -18.60 -5.63
N TRP A 5 -4.22 -17.99 -6.78
CA TRP A 5 -4.05 -16.54 -6.90
C TRP A 5 -5.31 -15.76 -6.52
N LEU A 6 -6.51 -16.30 -6.79
CA LEU A 6 -7.76 -15.65 -6.42
C LEU A 6 -7.89 -15.55 -4.90
N ALA A 7 -7.62 -16.65 -4.19
CA ALA A 7 -7.62 -16.65 -2.72
C ALA A 7 -6.54 -15.70 -2.16
N THR A 8 -5.34 -15.70 -2.75
CA THR A 8 -4.26 -14.78 -2.35
C THR A 8 -4.66 -13.32 -2.52
N LEU A 9 -5.20 -12.93 -3.68
CA LEU A 9 -5.65 -11.55 -3.92
C LEU A 9 -6.79 -11.15 -2.99
N ALA A 10 -7.73 -12.04 -2.70
CA ALA A 10 -8.81 -11.78 -1.74
C ALA A 10 -8.25 -11.47 -0.34
N GLU A 11 -7.30 -12.28 0.14
CA GLU A 11 -6.64 -12.05 1.43
C GLU A 11 -5.86 -10.72 1.44
N GLN A 12 -5.08 -10.44 0.41
CA GLN A 12 -4.32 -9.20 0.30
C GLN A 12 -5.24 -7.98 0.23
N GLY A 13 -6.37 -8.08 -0.47
CA GLY A 13 -7.40 -7.05 -0.52
C GLY A 13 -7.99 -6.74 0.85
N ASP A 14 -8.25 -7.76 1.69
CA ASP A 14 -8.76 -7.55 3.04
C ASP A 14 -7.70 -6.93 3.98
N ILE A 15 -6.42 -7.27 3.80
CA ILE A 15 -5.32 -6.63 4.51
C ILE A 15 -5.22 -5.15 4.10
N ALA A 16 -5.20 -4.86 2.80
CA ALA A 16 -5.10 -3.51 2.26
C ALA A 16 -6.28 -2.63 2.71
N LYS A 17 -7.52 -3.14 2.67
CA LYS A 17 -8.72 -2.42 3.15
C LYS A 17 -8.66 -2.08 4.65
N ARG A 18 -8.23 -3.03 5.49
CA ARG A 18 -8.03 -2.76 6.92
C ARG A 18 -6.99 -1.68 7.13
N LYS A 19 -5.89 -1.74 6.37
CA LYS A 19 -4.83 -0.74 6.46
C LYS A 19 -5.26 0.62 5.94
N ALA A 20 -6.07 0.68 4.89
CA ALA A 20 -6.67 1.91 4.39
C ALA A 20 -7.54 2.61 5.44
N THR A 21 -8.38 1.84 6.15
CA THR A 21 -9.19 2.37 7.26
C THR A 21 -8.32 2.97 8.37
N GLU A 22 -7.24 2.29 8.73
CA GLU A 22 -6.32 2.76 9.76
C GLU A 22 -5.56 4.02 9.34
N VAL A 23 -5.03 4.05 8.11
CA VAL A 23 -4.38 5.22 7.53
C VAL A 23 -5.35 6.41 7.54
N ALA A 24 -6.54 6.26 6.97
CA ALA A 24 -7.55 7.32 6.93
C ALA A 24 -7.88 7.88 8.34
N THR A 25 -7.93 7.01 9.35
CA THR A 25 -8.23 7.40 10.73
C THR A 25 -7.07 8.17 11.40
N LEU A 26 -5.83 7.81 11.08
CA LEU A 26 -4.65 8.37 11.75
C LEU A 26 -4.09 9.61 11.06
N VAL A 27 -4.13 9.70 9.73
CA VAL A 27 -3.55 10.82 8.99
C VAL A 27 -4.24 12.15 9.27
N VAL A 28 -5.54 12.12 9.61
CA VAL A 28 -6.32 13.32 9.95
C VAL A 28 -6.04 13.87 11.36
N LYS A 29 -5.25 13.16 12.18
CA LYS A 29 -4.96 13.58 13.56
C LYS A 29 -3.79 14.57 13.57
N PRO A 30 -3.98 15.84 13.98
CA PRO A 30 -2.91 16.84 13.94
C PRO A 30 -1.76 16.53 14.89
N GLU A 31 -2.06 16.03 16.09
CA GLU A 31 -1.08 15.75 17.15
C GLU A 31 -0.85 14.23 17.32
N LEU A 32 -0.71 13.51 16.21
CA LEU A 32 -0.39 12.09 16.25
C LEU A 32 1.05 11.90 16.78
N PRO A 33 1.28 11.08 17.82
CA PRO A 33 2.63 10.80 18.28
C PRO A 33 3.51 10.28 17.15
N LEU A 34 4.72 10.83 17.01
CA LEU A 34 5.64 10.50 15.93
C LEU A 34 5.95 8.99 15.84
N GLU A 35 6.01 8.31 16.98
CA GLU A 35 6.19 6.87 17.06
C GLU A 35 5.03 6.09 16.41
N ILE A 36 3.79 6.53 16.62
CA ILE A 36 2.60 5.92 16.01
C ILE A 36 2.59 6.16 14.50
N ALA A 37 2.90 7.38 14.06
CA ALA A 37 3.03 7.70 12.63
C ALA A 37 4.13 6.86 11.96
N SER A 38 5.28 6.74 12.62
CA SER A 38 6.42 5.95 12.13
C SER A 38 6.10 4.46 12.05
N ARG A 39 5.33 3.93 13.01
CA ARG A 39 4.85 2.55 12.98
C ARG A 39 3.86 2.34 11.84
N LEU A 40 2.88 3.23 11.70
CA LEU A 40 1.89 3.17 10.61
C LEU A 40 2.59 3.12 9.24
N TYR A 41 3.51 4.04 9.00
CA TYR A 41 4.28 4.08 7.76
C TYR A 41 5.03 2.77 7.49
N ARG A 42 5.77 2.25 8.49
CA ARG A 42 6.49 0.97 8.34
C ARG A 42 5.56 -0.22 8.08
N ASP A 43 4.40 -0.27 8.73
CA ASP A 43 3.43 -1.34 8.53
C ASP A 43 2.83 -1.29 7.11
N VAL A 44 2.59 -0.09 6.57
CA VAL A 44 2.14 0.11 5.18
C VAL A 44 3.22 -0.30 4.18
N GLU A 45 4.45 0.19 4.34
CA GLU A 45 5.58 -0.15 3.46
C GLU A 45 5.85 -1.65 3.41
N LYS A 46 5.75 -2.33 4.56
CA LYS A 46 5.89 -3.78 4.61
C LYS A 46 4.77 -4.47 3.83
N GLY A 47 3.54 -3.96 3.90
CA GLY A 47 2.41 -4.44 3.11
C GLY A 47 2.65 -4.30 1.62
N ALA A 48 3.02 -3.09 1.17
CA ALA A 48 3.36 -2.78 -0.21
C ALA A 48 4.47 -3.71 -0.76
N GLN A 49 5.61 -3.79 -0.06
CA GLN A 49 6.72 -4.67 -0.47
C GLN A 49 6.38 -6.16 -0.47
N THR A 50 5.45 -6.59 0.38
CA THR A 50 4.96 -7.98 0.37
C THR A 50 4.10 -8.20 -0.87
N PHE A 51 3.25 -7.24 -1.20
CA PHE A 51 2.37 -7.31 -2.35
C PHE A 51 3.13 -7.21 -3.68
N ASP A 52 4.16 -6.37 -3.78
CA ASP A 52 5.03 -6.27 -4.96
C ASP A 52 5.67 -7.63 -5.33
N ARG A 53 6.05 -8.41 -4.31
CA ARG A 53 6.57 -9.78 -4.52
C ARG A 53 5.48 -10.73 -5.03
N ILE A 54 4.26 -10.62 -4.49
CA ILE A 54 3.12 -11.43 -4.95
C ILE A 54 2.81 -11.09 -6.41
N LEU A 55 2.80 -9.81 -6.78
CA LEU A 55 2.58 -9.38 -8.15
C LEU A 55 3.67 -9.93 -9.08
N SER A 56 4.95 -9.82 -8.69
CA SER A 56 6.06 -10.41 -9.45
C SER A 56 5.91 -11.92 -9.63
N ASP A 57 5.53 -12.64 -8.56
CA ASP A 57 5.33 -14.09 -8.60
C ASP A 57 4.12 -14.48 -9.50
N MET A 58 3.09 -13.62 -9.58
CA MET A 58 1.94 -13.80 -10.47
C MET A 58 2.31 -13.60 -11.94
N GLU A 59 3.09 -12.56 -12.24
CA GLU A 59 3.61 -12.28 -13.58
C GLU A 59 4.51 -13.44 -14.06
N ASP A 60 5.45 -13.88 -13.21
CA ASP A 60 6.35 -15.01 -13.51
C ASP A 60 5.60 -16.33 -13.72
N ALA A 61 4.42 -16.48 -13.11
CA ALA A 61 3.56 -17.65 -13.25
C ALA A 61 2.60 -17.59 -14.45
N ASP A 62 2.67 -16.54 -15.28
CA ASP A 62 1.70 -16.25 -16.35
C ASP A 62 0.25 -16.32 -15.82
N ALA A 63 -0.02 -15.68 -14.67
CA ALA A 63 -1.38 -15.54 -14.17
C ALA A 63 -2.28 -14.86 -15.21
N SER A 64 -3.57 -15.19 -15.23
CA SER A 64 -4.50 -14.61 -16.21
C SER A 64 -4.58 -13.09 -16.09
N ASP A 65 -4.76 -12.39 -17.20
CA ASP A 65 -4.91 -10.93 -17.28
C ASP A 65 -5.93 -10.36 -16.27
N GLU A 66 -7.07 -11.04 -16.04
CA GLU A 66 -8.08 -10.62 -15.05
C GLU A 66 -7.53 -10.58 -13.62
N LEU A 67 -6.66 -11.53 -13.26
CA LEU A 67 -6.02 -11.58 -11.95
C LEU A 67 -4.92 -10.53 -11.85
N LEU A 68 -4.16 -10.29 -12.93
CA LEU A 68 -3.14 -9.25 -12.97
C LEU A 68 -3.77 -7.84 -12.86
N GLU A 69 -4.89 -7.58 -13.54
CA GLU A 69 -5.62 -6.31 -13.41
C GLU A 69 -6.13 -6.08 -11.98
N ALA A 70 -6.65 -7.14 -11.33
CA ALA A 70 -7.02 -7.06 -9.92
C ALA A 70 -5.82 -6.83 -9.00
N ALA A 71 -4.65 -7.38 -9.35
CA ALA A 71 -3.42 -7.16 -8.62
C ALA A 71 -2.90 -5.72 -8.78
N ASP A 72 -2.93 -5.17 -10.00
CA ASP A 72 -2.56 -3.79 -10.28
C ASP A 72 -3.40 -2.79 -9.47
N ALA A 73 -4.71 -3.04 -9.36
CA ALA A 73 -5.59 -2.22 -8.54
C ALA A 73 -5.19 -2.24 -7.04
N LEU A 74 -4.70 -3.38 -6.53
CA LEU A 74 -4.18 -3.49 -5.17
C LEU A 74 -2.80 -2.84 -5.02
N ALA A 75 -1.93 -2.93 -6.03
CA ALA A 75 -0.63 -2.26 -6.04
C ALA A 75 -0.81 -0.73 -5.98
N GLU A 76 -1.74 -0.20 -6.77
CA GLU A 76 -2.09 1.22 -6.75
C GLU A 76 -2.63 1.66 -5.37
N LEU A 77 -3.49 0.85 -4.75
CA LEU A 77 -3.96 1.11 -3.38
C LEU A 77 -2.78 1.15 -2.39
N TRP A 78 -1.85 0.19 -2.44
CA TRP A 78 -0.67 0.19 -1.58
C TRP A 78 0.20 1.43 -1.78
N SER A 79 0.42 1.82 -3.04
CA SER A 79 1.15 3.05 -3.40
C SER A 79 0.53 4.29 -2.77
N GLN A 80 -0.79 4.46 -2.88
CA GLN A 80 -1.52 5.57 -2.27
C GLN A 80 -1.42 5.57 -0.74
N LEU A 81 -1.53 4.39 -0.10
CA LEU A 81 -1.38 4.27 1.35
C LEU A 81 0.04 4.62 1.81
N SER A 82 1.06 4.18 1.05
CA SER A 82 2.47 4.50 1.30
C SER A 82 2.68 6.01 1.25
N VAL A 83 2.20 6.68 0.21
CA VAL A 83 2.29 8.15 0.08
C VAL A 83 1.56 8.85 1.23
N ALA A 84 0.33 8.45 1.55
CA ALA A 84 -0.46 9.09 2.60
C ALA A 84 0.20 8.95 3.99
N SER A 85 0.68 7.77 4.34
CA SER A 85 1.34 7.51 5.62
C SER A 85 2.72 8.19 5.71
N ALA A 86 3.49 8.20 4.61
CA ALA A 86 4.75 8.93 4.52
C ALA A 86 4.53 10.45 4.68
N ASN A 87 3.54 11.01 4.00
CA ASN A 87 3.20 12.42 4.08
C ASN A 87 2.78 12.82 5.49
N LYS A 88 2.04 11.96 6.19
CA LYS A 88 1.71 12.22 7.60
C LYS A 88 2.95 12.27 8.48
N LEU A 89 3.87 11.32 8.31
CA LEU A 89 5.12 11.30 9.07
C LEU A 89 5.96 12.56 8.80
N ARG A 90 6.03 13.00 7.55
CA ARG A 90 6.77 14.20 7.13
C ARG A 90 6.15 15.47 7.69
N GLU A 91 4.83 15.60 7.66
CA GLU A 91 4.09 16.72 8.27
C GLU A 91 4.47 16.89 9.74
N LEU A 92 4.42 15.79 10.51
CA LEU A 92 4.77 15.78 11.95
C LEU A 92 6.25 16.09 12.22
N GLN A 93 7.12 15.90 11.22
CA GLN A 93 8.54 16.24 11.26
C GLN A 93 8.84 17.65 10.73
N GLY A 94 7.82 18.39 10.26
CA GLY A 94 8.00 19.70 9.63
C GLY A 94 8.66 19.64 8.24
N LEU A 95 8.59 18.49 7.58
CA LEU A 95 9.12 18.28 6.23
C LEU A 95 8.02 18.50 5.16
N PRO A 96 8.38 18.97 3.95
CA PRO A 96 7.41 19.16 2.87
C PRO A 96 6.81 17.82 2.42
N PRO A 97 5.53 17.75 1.99
CA PRO A 97 4.93 16.50 1.52
C PRO A 97 5.59 16.01 0.22
N ILE A 98 5.55 14.70 0.02
CA ILE A 98 5.80 14.05 -1.27
C ILE A 98 4.57 14.31 -2.14
N THR A 99 4.78 15.06 -3.22
CA THR A 99 3.83 15.15 -4.32
C THR A 99 4.24 14.11 -5.35
N MET A 100 3.34 13.18 -5.70
CA MET A 100 3.52 12.41 -6.93
C MET A 100 3.51 13.43 -8.08
N SER A 101 4.70 13.74 -8.61
CA SER A 101 4.78 14.42 -9.89
C SER A 101 4.34 13.37 -10.91
N GLU A 102 3.20 13.59 -11.56
CA GLU A 102 2.82 12.80 -12.74
C GLU A 102 4.05 12.76 -13.67
N ALA A 103 4.60 11.56 -13.89
CA ALA A 103 5.53 11.37 -14.97
C ALA A 103 4.76 11.68 -16.27
N PRO A 104 5.29 12.53 -17.17
CA PRO A 104 4.59 12.81 -18.42
C PRO A 104 4.50 11.50 -19.23
N HIS A 105 3.30 11.25 -19.72
CA HIS A 105 2.89 10.17 -20.62
C HIS A 105 3.93 9.77 -21.68
#